data_AF-A0A2E7KV94-F1
#
_entry.id   AF-A0A2E7KV94-F1
#
_cell.length_a   1.000
_cell.length_b   1.000
_cell.length_c   1.000
_cell.angle_alpha   90.00
_cell.angle_beta   90.00
_cell.angle_gamma   90.00
#
_symmetry.space_group_name_H-M   'P 1'
#
loop_
_entity.id
_entity.type
_entity.pdbx_description
1 polymer ?
#
loop_
_entity_poly.entity_id
_entity_poly.type
_entity_poly.pdbx_seq_one_letter_code
_entity_poly.pdbx_strand_id
1 'polypeptide(L)'
;MKPSVILLSFFILMVFSAKAITPVGFSNDTADQVSRTVVHKDGTYTTTQKDKETRTLVRETKKRNNTLIMRSEFALDEFGRERKGRVFDGQNNLLFISEFVYEGDELIEERVFDAKG
;
A
#
# COMPACT_ATOMS: atom_id res chain seq x y z
N MET A 1 -33.39 61.53 -1.25
CA MET A 1 -33.01 61.84 0.15
C MET A 1 -32.44 60.56 0.77
N LYS A 2 -31.18 60.57 1.21
CA LYS A 2 -30.66 59.60 2.19
C LYS A 2 -30.71 60.28 3.56
N PRO A 3 -30.94 59.54 4.65
CA PRO A 3 -29.77 59.13 5.45
C PRO A 3 -29.84 57.73 6.08
N SER A 4 -28.62 57.24 6.40
CA SER A 4 -28.20 56.39 7.53
C SER A 4 -28.84 55.00 7.75
N VAL A 5 -28.13 53.90 7.49
CA VAL A 5 -27.03 53.28 8.29
C VAL A 5 -27.49 52.82 9.67
N ILE A 6 -27.76 51.51 9.83
CA ILE A 6 -27.28 50.74 10.98
C ILE A 6 -26.74 49.39 10.47
N LEU A 7 -25.43 49.30 10.60
CA LEU A 7 -24.56 48.15 10.42
C LEU A 7 -24.89 47.10 11.49
N LEU A 8 -25.39 45.92 11.12
CA LEU A 8 -25.42 44.77 12.03
C LEU A 8 -24.37 43.76 11.59
N SER A 9 -23.16 43.99 12.10
CA SER A 9 -22.05 43.04 12.10
C SER A 9 -22.45 41.78 12.85
N PHE A 10 -22.84 40.73 12.12
CA PHE A 10 -22.89 39.37 12.68
C PHE A 10 -21.49 38.76 12.55
N PHE A 11 -20.64 39.09 13.53
CA PHE A 11 -19.37 38.43 13.74
C PHE A 11 -19.65 37.02 14.28
N ILE A 12 -19.88 36.06 13.38
CA ILE A 12 -20.01 34.65 13.76
C ILE A 12 -18.62 34.17 14.15
N LEU A 13 -18.39 34.13 15.47
CA LEU A 13 -17.22 33.56 16.10
C LEU A 13 -17.26 32.04 15.87
N MET A 14 -16.68 31.58 14.75
CA MET A 14 -16.49 30.16 14.48
C MET A 14 -15.36 29.67 15.38
N VAL A 15 -15.72 29.15 16.55
CA VAL A 15 -14.79 28.49 17.48
C VAL A 15 -14.33 27.20 16.80
N PHE A 16 -13.16 27.25 16.17
CA PHE A 16 -12.41 26.07 15.75
C PHE A 16 -12.04 25.27 17.02
N SER A 17 -12.91 24.34 17.41
CA SER A 17 -12.52 23.27 18.33
C SER A 17 -11.63 22.30 17.55
N ALA A 18 -10.35 22.66 17.40
CA ALA A 18 -9.33 21.73 16.98
C ALA A 18 -9.19 20.68 18.09
N LYS A 19 -9.93 19.57 17.96
CA LYS A 19 -9.62 18.37 18.72
C LYS A 19 -8.22 17.96 18.30
N ALA A 20 -7.26 18.16 19.19
CA ALA A 20 -5.91 17.67 19.02
C ALA A 20 -6.01 16.16 18.72
N ILE A 21 -5.61 15.76 17.51
CA ILE A 21 -5.42 14.37 17.17
C ILE A 21 -4.25 13.92 18.04
N THR A 22 -4.56 13.30 19.17
CA THR A 22 -3.54 12.63 19.98
C THR A 22 -2.93 11.55 19.09
N PRO A 23 -1.60 11.48 18.95
CA PRO A 23 -0.98 10.38 18.23
C PRO A 23 -1.39 9.09 18.97
N VAL A 24 -2.20 8.27 18.30
CA VAL A 24 -2.50 6.93 18.77
C VAL A 24 -1.14 6.23 18.82
N GLY A 25 -0.73 5.80 20.02
CA GLY A 25 0.51 5.06 20.19
C GLY A 25 0.53 3.89 19.21
N PHE A 26 1.63 3.76 18.45
CA PHE A 26 1.82 2.60 17.60
C PHE A 26 1.78 1.36 18.49
N SER A 27 0.78 0.50 18.30
CA SER A 27 0.79 -0.83 18.89
C SER A 27 2.05 -1.53 18.39
N ASN A 28 2.86 -2.09 19.29
CA ASN A 28 3.88 -3.09 18.94
C ASN A 28 3.21 -4.43 18.59
N ASP A 29 2.06 -4.37 17.93
CA ASP A 29 1.30 -5.54 17.53
C ASP A 29 2.12 -6.30 16.51
N THR A 30 2.32 -7.58 16.81
CA THR A 30 2.62 -8.62 15.85
C THR A 30 1.44 -8.78 14.89
N ALA A 31 1.09 -7.71 14.16
CA ALA A 31 -0.08 -7.67 13.30
C ALA A 31 -0.03 -8.84 12.32
N ASP A 32 -1.09 -9.65 12.32
CA ASP A 32 -1.21 -10.81 11.42
C ASP A 32 -1.18 -10.37 9.94
N GLN A 33 -1.59 -9.13 9.69
CA GLN A 33 -1.48 -8.49 8.38
C GLN A 33 -0.69 -7.18 8.45
N VAL A 34 0.31 -7.05 7.58
CA VAL A 34 1.10 -5.82 7.42
C VAL A 34 0.83 -5.24 6.04
N SER A 35 0.48 -3.95 5.98
CA SER A 35 0.30 -3.23 4.73
C SER A 35 1.24 -2.03 4.59
N ARG A 36 1.75 -1.82 3.38
CA ARG A 36 2.57 -0.67 3.00
C ARG A 36 2.09 -0.11 1.67
N THR A 37 2.02 1.21 1.57
CA THR A 37 1.81 1.92 0.30
C THR A 37 3.05 2.75 -0.03
N VAL A 38 3.53 2.66 -1.28
CA VAL A 38 4.61 3.49 -1.82
C VAL A 38 4.05 4.28 -3.00
N VAL A 39 4.14 5.61 -2.95
CA VAL A 39 3.71 6.49 -4.04
C VAL A 39 4.93 6.86 -4.88
N HIS A 40 4.83 6.69 -6.20
CA HIS A 40 5.93 6.94 -7.13
C HIS A 40 5.87 8.36 -7.72
N LYS A 41 6.99 8.84 -8.26
CA LYS A 41 7.11 10.19 -8.85
C LYS A 41 6.14 10.43 -10.03
N ASP A 42 5.82 9.38 -10.78
CA ASP A 42 4.89 9.42 -11.92
C ASP A 42 3.41 9.41 -11.49
N GLY A 43 3.13 9.33 -10.19
CA GLY A 43 1.78 9.29 -9.63
C GLY A 43 1.14 7.90 -9.62
N THR A 44 1.84 6.85 -10.06
CA THR A 44 1.46 5.47 -9.73
C THR A 44 1.77 5.18 -8.26
N TYR A 45 1.18 4.11 -7.72
CA TYR A 45 1.46 3.67 -6.36
C TYR A 45 1.46 2.15 -6.27
N THR A 46 2.26 1.62 -5.36
CA THR A 46 2.32 0.20 -5.05
C THR A 46 1.77 -0.06 -3.66
N THR A 47 0.78 -0.93 -3.52
CA THR A 47 0.34 -1.48 -2.24
C THR A 47 0.93 -2.87 -2.05
N THR A 48 1.52 -3.12 -0.89
CA THR A 48 1.95 -4.46 -0.46
C THR A 48 1.09 -4.87 0.73
N GLN A 49 0.56 -6.08 0.71
CA GLN A 49 -0.15 -6.72 1.82
C GLN A 49 0.53 -8.04 2.10
N LYS A 50 1.04 -8.21 3.32
CA LYS A 50 1.67 -9.44 3.80
C LYS A 50 0.78 -10.02 4.88
N ASP A 51 0.44 -11.28 4.72
CA ASP A 51 -0.37 -12.06 5.64
C ASP A 51 0.51 -13.16 6.25
N LYS A 52 0.65 -13.12 7.57
CA LYS A 52 1.48 -14.05 8.35
C LYS A 52 0.79 -15.39 8.58
N GLU A 53 -0.54 -15.40 8.65
CA GLU A 53 -1.34 -16.61 8.84
C GLU A 53 -1.30 -17.47 7.57
N THR A 54 -1.60 -16.86 6.42
CA THR A 54 -1.58 -17.59 5.14
C THR A 54 -0.17 -17.69 4.54
N ARG A 55 0.81 -16.98 5.10
CA ARG A 55 2.18 -16.82 4.56
C ARG A 55 2.16 -16.40 3.10
N THR A 56 1.37 -15.38 2.80
CA THR A 56 1.27 -14.82 1.45
C THR A 56 1.62 -13.33 1.43
N LEU A 57 2.09 -12.88 0.28
CA LEU A 57 2.26 -11.46 -0.03
C LEU A 57 1.58 -11.15 -1.35
N VAL A 58 0.73 -10.13 -1.33
CA VAL A 58 0.13 -9.54 -2.52
C VAL A 58 0.70 -8.14 -2.72
N ARG A 59 1.23 -7.89 -3.91
CA ARG A 59 1.74 -6.59 -4.34
C ARG A 59 0.95 -6.12 -5.54
N GLU A 60 0.42 -4.91 -5.50
CA GLU A 60 -0.34 -4.33 -6.61
C GLU A 60 0.19 -2.95 -6.93
N THR A 61 0.52 -2.71 -8.20
CA THR A 61 0.88 -1.39 -8.72
C THR A 61 -0.31 -0.83 -9.49
N LYS A 62 -0.73 0.39 -9.15
CA LYS A 62 -1.93 1.04 -9.69
C LYS A 62 -1.62 2.46 -10.17
N LYS A 63 -2.38 2.92 -11.15
CA LYS A 63 -2.45 4.34 -11.53
C LYS A 63 -3.18 5.14 -10.45
N ARG A 64 -3.06 6.47 -10.49
CA ARG A 64 -3.77 7.40 -9.58
C ARG A 64 -5.29 7.20 -9.56
N ASN A 65 -5.89 6.77 -10.67
CA ASN A 65 -7.32 6.47 -10.79
C ASN A 65 -7.68 5.03 -10.37
N ASN A 66 -6.79 4.34 -9.65
CA ASN A 66 -6.92 2.96 -9.17
C ASN A 66 -6.95 1.88 -10.27
N THR A 67 -6.65 2.21 -11.54
CA THR A 67 -6.46 1.18 -12.57
C THR A 67 -5.24 0.32 -12.24
N LEU A 68 -5.44 -1.00 -12.14
CA LEU A 68 -4.37 -1.98 -11.93
C LEU A 68 -3.42 -2.00 -13.14
N ILE A 69 -2.13 -1.98 -12.86
CA ILE A 69 -1.06 -2.11 -13.86
C ILE A 69 -0.42 -3.48 -13.76
N MET A 70 -0.19 -3.95 -12.52
CA MET A 70 0.50 -5.20 -12.25
C MET A 70 0.08 -5.74 -10.88
N ARG A 71 0.01 -7.07 -10.76
CA ARG A 71 -0.22 -7.78 -9.50
C ARG A 71 0.81 -8.88 -9.34
N SER A 72 1.37 -9.01 -8.15
CA SER A 72 2.29 -10.08 -7.77
C SER A 72 1.73 -10.83 -6.57
N GLU A 73 1.79 -12.15 -6.60
CA GLU A 73 1.38 -13.02 -5.50
C GLU A 73 2.53 -13.95 -5.15
N PHE A 74 3.04 -13.85 -3.92
CA PHE A 74 4.18 -14.64 -3.44
C PHE A 74 3.78 -15.50 -2.25
N ALA A 75 4.22 -16.75 -2.25
CA ALA A 75 4.34 -17.54 -1.03
C ALA A 75 5.53 -17.03 -0.21
N LEU A 76 5.39 -17.04 1.11
CA LEU A 76 6.42 -16.61 2.05
C LEU A 76 6.95 -17.80 2.86
N ASP A 77 8.22 -17.72 3.27
CA ASP A 77 8.78 -18.65 4.24
C ASP A 77 8.42 -18.31 5.69
N GLU A 78 8.96 -19.06 6.65
CA GLU A 78 8.70 -18.87 8.07
C GLU A 78 9.18 -17.52 8.64
N PHE A 79 10.18 -16.91 8.00
CA PHE A 79 10.66 -15.56 8.31
C PHE A 79 9.88 -14.48 7.55
N GLY A 80 8.95 -14.90 6.70
CA GLY A 80 8.11 -14.05 5.88
C GLY A 80 8.84 -13.46 4.68
N ARG A 81 9.89 -14.11 4.18
CA ARG A 81 10.63 -13.72 2.97
C ARG A 81 9.94 -14.35 1.75
N GLU A 82 9.94 -13.64 0.63
CA GLU A 82 9.33 -14.10 -0.62
C GLU A 82 9.99 -15.39 -1.09
N ARG A 83 9.23 -16.38 -1.55
CA ARG A 83 9.76 -17.64 -2.08
C ARG A 83 9.45 -17.78 -3.54
N LYS A 84 8.25 -18.24 -3.88
CA LYS A 84 7.82 -18.39 -5.27
C LYS A 84 6.57 -17.56 -5.48
N GLY A 85 6.51 -16.86 -6.60
CA GLY A 85 5.34 -16.06 -6.92
C GLY A 85 5.08 -15.90 -8.39
N ARG A 86 3.86 -15.47 -8.65
CA ARG A 86 3.32 -15.23 -9.98
C ARG A 86 3.12 -13.74 -10.16
N VAL A 87 3.53 -13.23 -11.31
CA VAL A 87 3.38 -11.82 -11.66
C VAL A 87 2.46 -11.69 -12.86
N PHE A 88 1.42 -10.89 -12.71
CA PHE A 88 0.35 -10.68 -13.66
C PHE A 88 0.31 -9.23 -14.12
N ASP A 89 -0.14 -9.00 -15.35
CA ASP A 89 -0.52 -7.66 -15.80
C ASP A 89 -1.84 -7.18 -15.17
N GLY A 90 -2.26 -5.97 -15.51
CA GLY A 90 -3.52 -5.37 -15.04
C GLY A 90 -4.79 -6.05 -15.56
N GLN A 91 -4.66 -6.97 -16.51
CA GLN A 91 -5.74 -7.77 -17.11
C GLN A 91 -5.74 -9.22 -16.60
N ASN A 92 -4.90 -9.53 -15.60
CA ASN A 92 -4.74 -10.85 -15.00
C ASN A 92 -4.10 -11.90 -15.93
N ASN A 93 -3.35 -11.49 -16.95
CA ASN A 93 -2.51 -12.40 -17.72
C ASN A 93 -1.22 -12.66 -16.95
N LEU A 94 -0.84 -13.94 -16.81
CA LEU A 94 0.45 -14.32 -16.20
C LEU A 94 1.59 -13.88 -17.12
N LEU A 95 2.49 -13.06 -16.59
CA LEU A 95 3.67 -12.59 -17.31
C LEU A 95 4.85 -13.52 -17.08
N PHE A 96 5.15 -13.81 -15.82
CA PHE A 96 6.28 -14.64 -15.42
C PHE A 96 6.10 -15.22 -14.01
N ILE A 97 6.92 -16.21 -13.69
CA ILE A 97 7.05 -16.78 -12.35
C ILE A 97 8.43 -16.38 -11.82
N SER A 98 8.50 -15.88 -10.58
CA SER A 98 9.77 -15.58 -9.90
C SER A 98 9.95 -16.51 -8.71
N GLU A 99 11.18 -16.98 -8.51
CA GLU A 99 11.59 -17.84 -7.39
C GLU A 99 12.88 -17.32 -6.75
N PHE A 100 12.82 -17.10 -5.45
CA PHE A 100 13.91 -16.57 -4.63
C PHE A 100 14.55 -17.68 -3.80
N VAL A 101 15.88 -17.77 -3.89
CA VAL A 101 16.71 -18.72 -3.15
C VAL A 101 17.55 -17.98 -2.11
N TYR A 102 17.47 -18.44 -0.87
CA TYR A 102 18.17 -17.85 0.26
C TYR A 102 19.17 -18.84 0.85
N GLU A 103 20.33 -18.32 1.29
CA GLU A 103 21.29 -19.00 2.14
C GLU A 103 21.38 -18.22 3.46
N GLY A 104 20.94 -18.83 4.57
CA GLY A 104 20.69 -18.08 5.80
C GLY A 104 19.66 -16.98 5.56
N ASP A 105 20.03 -15.72 5.88
CA ASP A 105 19.22 -14.51 5.66
C ASP A 105 19.53 -13.77 4.36
N GLU A 106 20.47 -14.27 3.58
CA GLU A 106 20.92 -13.64 2.35
C GLU A 106 20.17 -14.19 1.14
N LEU A 107 19.65 -13.29 0.30
CA LEU A 107 19.13 -13.65 -1.02
C LEU A 107 20.32 -13.89 -1.96
N ILE A 108 20.52 -15.14 -2.37
CA ILE A 108 21.65 -15.52 -3.24
C ILE A 108 21.26 -15.64 -4.71
N GLU A 109 19.98 -15.86 -5.02
CA GLU A 109 19.52 -16.04 -6.39
C GLU A 109 18.05 -15.65 -6.54
N GLU A 110 17.73 -14.97 -7.64
CA GLU A 110 16.36 -14.85 -8.16
C GLU A 110 16.31 -15.53 -9.53
N ARG A 111 15.39 -16.49 -9.68
CA ARG A 111 15.12 -17.20 -10.93
C ARG A 111 13.83 -16.68 -11.51
N VAL A 112 13.85 -16.30 -12.79
CA VAL A 112 12.68 -15.83 -13.52
C VAL A 112 12.36 -16.82 -14.64
N PHE A 113 11.16 -17.36 -14.60
CA PHE A 113 10.62 -18.29 -15.59
C PHE A 113 9.55 -17.60 -16.41
N ASP A 114 9.39 -18.01 -17.66
CA ASP A 114 8.25 -17.54 -18.45
C ASP A 114 6.92 -18.03 -17.85
N ALA A 115 5.80 -17.64 -18.45
CA ALA A 115 4.47 -18.04 -17.97
C ALA A 115 4.20 -19.56 -18.05
N LYS A 116 5.06 -20.35 -18.70
CA LYS A 116 4.94 -21.82 -18.79
C LYS A 116 5.70 -22.53 -17.66
N GLY A 117 6.65 -21.85 -17.03
CA GLY A 117 7.41 -22.33 -15.88
C GLY A 117 8.70 -23.05 -16.21
#